data_AF-A0AAN5BV05-F1
#
_entry.id   AF-A0AAN5BV05-F1
#
_cell.length_a   1.000
_cell.length_b   1.000
_cell.length_c   1.000
_cell.angle_alpha   90.00
_cell.angle_beta   90.00
_cell.angle_gamma   90.00
#
_symmetry.space_group_name_H-M   'P 1'
#
loop_
_entity.id
_entity.type
_entity.pdbx_description
1 polymer ?
#
loop_
_entity_poly.entity_id
_entity_poly.type
_entity_poly.pdbx_seq_one_letter_code
_entity_poly.pdbx_strand_id
1 'polypeptide(L)'
;MLIQFRLSDFNLPGISLQTGWHLTTRQVDLSKLEMDCDPDWTSYQTAFHLNGFRRAHSYVRNFIPKSWPSDIKFTEQWILPGWDCLPQGSCAVQKDEEKARWTTEMIQFAIDMSLPVQENFFPRSKRLPMGSVAATLEFAAAQRDSRIQGRPNWRELELDGSKEPITQTVHVTLSMSTEVKRNLPRKGVRWLYLRSEVKRIVDGRMDMEILLCDETMELIAVSQHAAHIIPSAQKLEKGGGKANI
;
A
#
# COMPACT_ATOMS: atom_id res chain seq x y z
N MET A 1 -10.21 7.36 41.27
CA MET A 1 -8.92 6.64 41.22
C MET A 1 -9.09 5.48 40.23
N LEU A 2 -8.68 5.66 38.98
CA LEU A 2 -8.76 4.60 37.96
C LEU A 2 -7.54 3.69 38.11
N ILE A 3 -7.77 2.45 38.54
CA ILE A 3 -6.73 1.42 38.64
C ILE A 3 -6.42 0.98 37.21
N GLN A 4 -5.27 1.42 36.69
CA GLN A 4 -4.78 0.99 35.39
C GLN A 4 -4.13 -0.39 35.56
N PHE A 5 -4.89 -1.45 35.33
CA PHE A 5 -4.36 -2.81 35.28
C PHE A 5 -3.43 -2.93 34.06
N ARG A 6 -2.11 -2.91 34.28
CA ARG A 6 -1.13 -3.40 33.30
C ARG A 6 -0.94 -4.89 33.54
N LEU A 7 -1.36 -5.72 32.57
CA LEU A 7 -1.15 -7.17 32.61
C LEU A 7 0.34 -7.55 32.49
N SER A 8 1.16 -6.70 31.86
CA SER A 8 2.61 -6.87 31.74
C SER A 8 3.33 -5.53 31.53
N ASP A 9 4.57 -5.41 32.02
CA ASP A 9 5.46 -4.29 31.71
C ASP A 9 6.26 -4.59 30.43
N PHE A 10 5.95 -3.88 29.35
CA PHE A 10 6.64 -4.03 28.06
C PHE A 10 8.08 -3.51 28.06
N ASN A 11 8.56 -2.90 29.16
CA ASN A 11 9.98 -2.54 29.32
C ASN A 11 10.82 -3.68 29.91
N LEU A 12 10.20 -4.80 30.31
CA LEU A 12 10.96 -5.96 30.77
C LEU A 12 11.82 -6.49 29.62
N PRO A 13 13.11 -6.78 29.86
CA PRO A 13 13.97 -7.33 28.82
C PRO A 13 13.44 -8.70 28.38
N GLY A 14 13.20 -8.85 27.07
CA GLY A 14 12.82 -10.12 26.45
C GLY A 14 14.03 -10.95 26.02
N ILE A 15 13.77 -12.17 25.57
CA ILE A 15 14.76 -13.03 24.91
C ILE A 15 14.63 -12.92 23.39
N SER A 16 15.76 -13.03 22.68
CA SER A 16 15.78 -13.15 21.22
C SER A 16 16.23 -14.56 20.84
N LEU A 17 15.39 -15.26 20.06
CA LEU A 17 15.70 -16.60 19.55
C LEU A 17 15.69 -16.56 18.02
N GLN A 18 16.68 -17.18 17.41
CA GLN A 18 16.76 -17.29 15.95
C GLN A 18 15.81 -18.38 15.46
N THR A 19 14.79 -18.00 14.70
CA THR A 19 13.82 -18.96 14.13
C THR A 19 14.28 -19.55 12.80
N GLY A 20 15.28 -18.94 12.16
CA GLY A 20 15.68 -19.26 10.79
C GLY A 20 14.68 -18.80 9.73
N TRP A 21 13.59 -18.13 10.13
CA TRP A 21 12.63 -17.57 9.19
C TRP A 21 13.26 -16.39 8.45
N HIS A 22 13.10 -16.38 7.13
CA HIS A 22 13.52 -15.26 6.28
C HIS A 22 12.51 -15.07 5.14
N LEU A 23 12.31 -13.82 4.75
CA LEU A 23 11.48 -13.50 3.60
C LEU A 23 12.35 -13.42 2.34
N THR A 24 12.08 -14.26 1.34
CA THR A 24 12.75 -14.14 0.04
C THR A 24 12.11 -13.00 -0.74
N THR A 25 12.89 -11.94 -0.94
CA THR A 25 12.52 -10.75 -1.71
C THR A 25 13.47 -10.55 -2.89
N ARG A 26 13.06 -9.72 -3.84
CA ARG A 26 13.96 -9.32 -4.93
C ARG A 26 15.01 -8.38 -4.39
N GLN A 27 16.21 -8.48 -4.96
CA GLN A 27 17.27 -7.52 -4.66
C GLN A 27 16.82 -6.11 -5.02
N VAL A 28 17.20 -5.17 -4.18
CA VAL A 28 16.78 -3.78 -4.30
C VAL A 28 17.85 -2.87 -3.74
N ASP A 29 18.08 -1.76 -4.42
CA ASP A 29 18.85 -0.65 -3.91
C ASP A 29 17.88 0.51 -3.66
N LEU A 30 17.56 0.76 -2.39
CA LEU A 30 16.57 1.78 -2.01
C LEU A 30 16.96 3.19 -2.50
N SER A 31 18.27 3.46 -2.66
CA SER A 31 18.73 4.73 -3.22
C SER A 31 18.34 4.87 -4.70
N LYS A 32 18.42 3.78 -5.47
CA LYS A 32 17.99 3.73 -6.87
C LYS A 32 16.47 3.77 -7.00
N LEU A 33 15.73 3.20 -6.04
CA LEU A 33 14.28 3.38 -5.97
C LEU A 33 13.92 4.85 -5.81
N GLU A 34 14.50 5.54 -4.82
CA GLU A 34 14.17 6.93 -4.54
C GLU A 34 14.38 7.83 -5.78
N MET A 35 15.46 7.57 -6.52
CA MET A 35 15.82 8.25 -7.77
C MET A 35 15.08 7.75 -9.01
N ASP A 36 14.18 6.77 -8.89
CA ASP A 36 13.43 6.15 -10.01
C ASP A 36 14.34 5.61 -11.13
N CYS A 37 15.55 5.16 -10.77
CA CYS A 37 16.56 4.66 -11.71
C CYS A 37 16.87 3.16 -11.54
N ASP A 38 16.17 2.47 -10.65
CA ASP A 38 16.30 1.04 -10.46
C ASP A 38 15.87 0.25 -11.72
N PRO A 39 16.63 -0.78 -12.15
CA PRO A 39 16.29 -1.56 -13.34
C PRO A 39 15.06 -2.44 -13.14
N ASP A 40 14.82 -2.98 -11.95
CA ASP A 40 13.84 -4.03 -11.69
C ASP A 40 12.56 -3.52 -11.04
N TRP A 41 12.59 -2.29 -10.50
CA TRP A 41 11.48 -1.68 -9.79
C TRP A 41 11.04 -0.36 -10.43
N THR A 42 9.76 0.00 -10.28
CA THR A 42 9.19 1.24 -10.80
C THR A 42 8.30 1.93 -9.77
N SER A 43 8.29 3.26 -9.76
CA SER A 43 7.47 4.05 -8.85
C SER A 43 6.08 4.36 -9.40
N TYR A 44 5.07 4.22 -8.52
CA TYR A 44 3.67 4.56 -8.76
C TYR A 44 3.09 5.29 -7.55
N GLN A 45 2.43 6.41 -7.78
CA GLN A 45 1.75 7.17 -6.72
C GLN A 45 0.48 7.82 -7.25
N THR A 46 -0.68 7.40 -6.76
CA THR A 46 -1.97 7.97 -7.18
C THR A 46 -2.02 9.47 -6.91
N ALA A 47 -2.66 10.24 -7.81
CA ALA A 47 -2.96 11.65 -7.56
C ALA A 47 -4.00 11.81 -6.45
N PHE A 48 -3.87 12.87 -5.64
CA PHE A 48 -4.91 13.23 -4.68
C PHE A 48 -6.08 13.90 -5.41
N HIS A 49 -7.27 13.32 -5.24
CA HIS A 49 -8.53 13.94 -5.61
C HIS A 49 -9.46 13.92 -4.39
N LEU A 50 -10.05 15.07 -4.02
CA LEU A 50 -10.85 15.22 -2.80
C LEU A 50 -11.99 14.19 -2.71
N ASN A 51 -12.64 13.89 -3.84
CA ASN A 51 -13.71 12.90 -3.96
C ASN A 51 -13.27 11.65 -4.76
N GLY A 52 -11.97 11.41 -4.86
CA GLY A 52 -11.41 10.28 -5.59
C GLY A 52 -11.61 8.96 -4.85
N PHE A 53 -11.96 7.90 -5.56
CA PHE A 53 -12.15 6.58 -4.98
C PHE A 53 -10.90 6.05 -4.27
N ARG A 54 -9.70 6.40 -4.78
CA ARG A 54 -8.40 5.99 -4.22
C ARG A 54 -7.68 7.11 -3.47
N ARG A 55 -8.40 8.10 -2.93
CA ARG A 55 -7.81 9.27 -2.25
C ARG A 55 -6.78 8.89 -1.19
N ALA A 56 -7.05 7.87 -0.37
CA ALA A 56 -6.13 7.40 0.66
C ALA A 56 -4.77 6.94 0.08
N HIS A 57 -4.78 6.26 -1.07
CA HIS A 57 -3.56 5.77 -1.72
C HIS A 57 -2.62 6.90 -2.20
N SER A 58 -3.12 8.13 -2.37
CA SER A 58 -2.27 9.28 -2.74
C SER A 58 -1.21 9.65 -1.70
N TYR A 59 -1.43 9.21 -0.44
CA TYR A 59 -0.50 9.38 0.67
C TYR A 59 0.56 8.27 0.75
N VAL A 60 0.62 7.38 -0.23
CA VAL A 60 1.62 6.31 -0.32
C VAL A 60 2.24 6.32 -1.71
N ARG A 61 3.57 6.46 -1.75
CA ARG A 61 4.34 6.22 -2.98
C ARG A 61 4.77 4.76 -2.97
N ASN A 62 4.31 4.01 -3.97
CA ASN A 62 4.59 2.59 -4.12
C ASN A 62 5.76 2.40 -5.07
N PHE A 63 6.56 1.37 -4.80
CA PHE A 63 7.57 0.86 -5.71
C PHE A 63 7.31 -0.62 -5.90
N ILE A 64 7.00 -1.00 -7.12
CA ILE A 64 6.66 -2.38 -7.47
C ILE A 64 7.66 -2.95 -8.47
N PRO A 65 7.89 -4.27 -8.45
CA PRO A 65 8.70 -4.90 -9.47
C PRO A 65 8.08 -4.74 -10.86
N LYS A 66 8.92 -4.60 -11.89
CA LYS A 66 8.50 -4.47 -13.29
C LYS A 66 8.14 -5.81 -13.93
N SER A 67 8.77 -6.89 -13.47
CA SER A 67 8.56 -8.25 -13.98
C SER A 67 7.74 -9.07 -12.99
N TRP A 68 6.82 -9.91 -13.47
CA TRP A 68 6.00 -10.77 -12.62
C TRP A 68 5.79 -12.13 -13.28
N PRO A 69 5.66 -13.21 -12.49
CA PRO A 69 5.18 -14.47 -13.03
C PRO A 69 3.77 -14.31 -13.61
N SER A 70 3.38 -15.19 -14.53
CA SER A 70 2.00 -15.20 -15.05
C SER A 70 0.97 -15.40 -13.94
N ASP A 71 1.33 -16.23 -12.97
CA ASP A 71 0.48 -16.60 -11.84
C ASP A 71 0.96 -15.84 -10.60
N ILE A 72 0.33 -14.69 -10.36
CA ILE A 72 0.64 -13.81 -9.22
C ILE A 72 -0.09 -14.35 -7.99
N LYS A 73 0.67 -14.90 -7.03
CA LYS A 73 0.14 -15.46 -5.78
C LYS A 73 0.19 -14.49 -4.61
N PHE A 74 1.11 -13.54 -4.66
CA PHE A 74 1.30 -12.50 -3.67
C PHE A 74 1.67 -11.21 -4.42
N THR A 75 1.43 -10.06 -3.79
CA THR A 75 2.05 -8.80 -4.18
C THR A 75 3.20 -8.48 -3.23
N GLU A 76 4.19 -7.76 -3.74
CA GLU A 76 5.29 -7.19 -2.98
C GLU A 76 5.48 -5.75 -3.43
N GLN A 77 5.79 -4.89 -2.45
CA GLN A 77 6.02 -3.48 -2.70
C GLN A 77 6.92 -2.89 -1.62
N TRP A 78 7.73 -1.93 -2.03
CA TRP A 78 8.27 -0.94 -1.11
C TRP A 78 7.36 0.28 -1.09
N ILE A 79 7.27 0.94 0.06
CA ILE A 79 6.50 2.18 0.20
C ILE A 79 7.29 3.29 0.88
N LEU A 80 7.03 4.50 0.41
CA LEU A 80 7.35 5.76 1.09
C LEU A 80 6.06 6.48 1.48
N PRO A 81 6.10 7.31 2.54
CA PRO A 81 5.10 8.34 2.76
C PRO A 81 4.94 9.22 1.52
N GLY A 82 3.71 9.58 1.19
CA GLY A 82 3.38 10.45 0.05
C GLY A 82 3.03 11.88 0.44
N TRP A 83 2.95 12.21 1.74
CA TRP A 83 2.59 13.56 2.22
C TRP A 83 3.73 14.57 2.24
N ASP A 84 4.90 14.19 1.73
CA ASP A 84 5.99 15.11 1.34
C ASP A 84 5.89 15.52 -0.15
N CYS A 85 4.85 15.10 -0.87
CA CYS A 85 4.59 15.44 -2.27
C CYS A 85 3.41 16.42 -2.42
N LEU A 86 3.49 17.33 -3.41
CA LEU A 86 2.36 18.19 -3.81
C LEU A 86 1.18 17.33 -4.26
N PRO A 87 -0.10 17.61 -3.92
CA PRO A 87 -1.26 16.72 -4.13
C PRO A 87 -1.32 15.96 -5.46
N GLN A 88 -0.91 16.60 -6.56
CA GLN A 88 -0.94 16.07 -7.92
C GLN A 88 0.44 16.06 -8.60
N GLY A 89 1.49 16.47 -7.89
CA GLY A 89 2.84 16.67 -8.42
C GLY A 89 3.92 15.92 -7.65
N SER A 90 5.16 16.40 -7.76
CA SER A 90 6.37 15.78 -7.19
C SER A 90 6.53 15.98 -5.68
N CYS A 91 7.55 15.32 -5.12
CA CYS A 91 8.10 15.67 -3.81
C CYS A 91 8.33 17.19 -3.74
N ALA A 92 7.77 17.82 -2.72
CA ALA A 92 7.89 19.25 -2.44
C ALA A 92 9.06 19.55 -1.48
N VAL A 93 9.62 18.51 -0.87
CA VAL A 93 10.60 18.61 0.20
C VAL A 93 12.00 18.28 -0.33
N GLN A 94 12.97 19.15 -0.01
CA GLN A 94 14.37 18.98 -0.43
C GLN A 94 15.30 18.51 0.71
N LYS A 95 15.03 18.89 1.96
CA LYS A 95 15.86 18.53 3.11
C LYS A 95 15.42 17.20 3.71
N ASP A 96 16.38 16.34 4.06
CA ASP A 96 16.07 15.00 4.59
C ASP A 96 15.31 15.03 5.93
N GLU A 97 15.55 16.06 6.75
CA GLU A 97 14.89 16.27 8.03
C GLU A 97 13.39 16.57 7.90
N GLU A 98 13.00 17.16 6.77
CA GLU A 98 11.62 17.52 6.46
C GLU A 98 10.88 16.38 5.74
N LYS A 99 11.59 15.33 5.28
CA LYS A 99 10.96 14.19 4.62
C LYS A 99 10.04 13.46 5.60
N ALA A 100 8.86 13.15 5.12
CA ALA A 100 7.83 12.40 5.84
C ALA A 100 8.35 11.03 6.34
N ARG A 101 7.88 10.50 7.46
CA ARG A 101 8.34 9.19 7.98
C ARG A 101 7.19 8.37 8.52
N TRP A 102 7.25 7.06 8.34
CA TRP A 102 6.36 6.10 8.96
C TRP A 102 6.72 5.94 10.43
N THR A 103 5.74 6.15 11.31
CA THR A 103 5.87 5.84 12.74
C THR A 103 5.04 4.60 13.09
N THR A 104 5.25 4.04 14.28
CA THR A 104 4.52 2.86 14.76
C THR A 104 3.00 3.07 14.71
N GLU A 105 2.53 4.28 15.03
CA GLU A 105 1.12 4.66 15.05
C GLU A 105 0.48 4.62 13.65
N MET A 106 1.31 4.68 12.60
CA MET A 106 0.87 4.67 11.20
C MET A 106 0.87 3.28 10.57
N ILE A 107 1.30 2.23 11.29
CA ILE A 107 1.42 0.86 10.74
C ILE A 107 0.08 0.38 10.15
N GLN A 108 -1.03 0.64 10.84
CA GLN A 108 -2.36 0.23 10.34
C GLN A 108 -2.70 0.88 9.00
N PHE A 109 -2.38 2.18 8.85
CA PHE A 109 -2.59 2.89 7.61
C PHE A 109 -1.68 2.33 6.50
N ALA A 110 -0.39 2.12 6.77
CA ALA A 110 0.55 1.56 5.81
C ALA A 110 0.10 0.18 5.29
N ILE A 111 -0.39 -0.68 6.17
CA ILE A 111 -0.90 -2.02 5.86
C ILE A 111 -2.15 -1.97 4.98
N ASP A 112 -3.12 -1.12 5.32
CA ASP A 112 -4.36 -0.99 4.55
C ASP A 112 -4.12 -0.38 3.15
N MET A 113 -2.97 0.29 2.95
CA MET A 113 -2.53 0.82 1.65
C MET A 113 -1.76 -0.19 0.80
N SER A 114 -1.65 -1.45 1.22
CA SER A 114 -1.05 -2.50 0.38
C SER A 114 -1.79 -2.66 -0.96
N LEU A 115 -1.07 -3.07 -2.00
CA LEU A 115 -1.65 -3.31 -3.30
C LEU A 115 -2.60 -4.51 -3.24
N PRO A 116 -3.80 -4.38 -3.82
CA PRO A 116 -4.85 -5.39 -3.73
C PRO A 116 -4.49 -6.64 -4.54
N VAL A 117 -3.83 -7.60 -3.91
CA VAL A 117 -3.35 -8.85 -4.54
C VAL A 117 -4.47 -9.59 -5.28
N GLN A 118 -5.71 -9.54 -4.77
CA GLN A 118 -6.85 -10.25 -5.35
C GLN A 118 -7.26 -9.76 -6.72
N GLU A 119 -6.90 -8.53 -7.09
CA GLU A 119 -7.19 -7.98 -8.42
C GLU A 119 -6.48 -8.77 -9.52
N ASN A 120 -5.44 -9.55 -9.17
CA ASN A 120 -4.69 -10.40 -10.09
C ASN A 120 -5.33 -11.79 -10.31
N PHE A 121 -6.34 -12.18 -9.53
CA PHE A 121 -7.05 -13.45 -9.72
C PHE A 121 -8.26 -13.33 -10.64
N PHE A 122 -8.69 -12.11 -10.97
CA PHE A 122 -9.78 -11.92 -11.92
C PHE A 122 -9.37 -12.40 -13.32
N PRO A 123 -10.28 -13.03 -14.08
CA PRO A 123 -10.01 -13.40 -15.45
C PRO A 123 -9.58 -12.19 -16.28
N ARG A 124 -8.69 -12.42 -17.26
CA ARG A 124 -8.31 -11.37 -18.20
C ARG A 124 -9.55 -10.89 -18.96
N SER A 125 -9.85 -9.61 -18.84
CA SER A 125 -10.92 -8.94 -19.56
C SER A 125 -10.33 -7.90 -20.51
N LYS A 126 -11.16 -7.28 -21.37
CA LYS A 126 -10.71 -6.17 -22.24
C LYS A 126 -10.12 -4.99 -21.44
N ARG A 127 -10.55 -4.81 -20.19
CA ARG A 127 -10.04 -3.80 -19.27
C ARG A 127 -9.30 -4.46 -18.12
N LEU A 128 -8.12 -3.95 -17.79
CA LEU A 128 -7.40 -4.43 -16.62
C LEU A 128 -8.15 -4.06 -15.34
N PRO A 129 -8.23 -4.97 -14.36
CA PRO A 129 -8.70 -4.63 -13.02
C PRO A 129 -7.83 -3.51 -12.45
N MET A 130 -8.45 -2.42 -11.98
CA MET A 130 -7.76 -1.16 -11.64
C MET A 130 -6.65 -1.34 -10.61
N GLY A 131 -6.79 -2.29 -9.69
CA GLY A 131 -5.80 -2.57 -8.66
C GLY A 131 -4.81 -3.68 -9.01
N SER A 132 -4.93 -4.31 -10.19
CA SER A 132 -4.01 -5.36 -10.62
C SER A 132 -2.60 -4.81 -10.80
N VAL A 133 -1.61 -5.71 -10.70
CA VAL A 133 -0.22 -5.40 -10.99
C VAL A 133 -0.07 -4.86 -12.42
N ALA A 134 -0.76 -5.47 -13.39
CA ALA A 134 -0.71 -5.02 -14.78
C ALA A 134 -1.20 -3.57 -14.94
N ALA A 135 -2.34 -3.21 -14.36
CA ALA A 135 -2.85 -1.83 -14.41
C ALA A 135 -1.91 -0.86 -13.68
N THR A 136 -1.35 -1.29 -12.54
CA THR A 136 -0.41 -0.47 -11.77
C THR A 136 0.88 -0.20 -12.56
N LEU A 137 1.37 -1.18 -13.35
CA LEU A 137 2.52 -1.01 -14.24
C LEU A 137 2.22 -0.06 -15.40
N GLU A 138 1.02 -0.09 -15.98
CA GLU A 138 0.60 0.88 -17.00
C GLU A 138 0.57 2.31 -16.43
N PHE A 139 0.00 2.49 -15.24
CA PHE A 139 0.03 3.79 -14.56
C PHE A 139 1.46 4.22 -14.23
N ALA A 140 2.31 3.34 -13.70
CA ALA A 140 3.70 3.66 -13.40
C ALA A 140 4.48 4.13 -14.64
N ALA A 141 4.29 3.44 -15.78
CA ALA A 141 4.89 3.82 -17.05
C ALA A 141 4.43 5.20 -17.51
N ALA A 142 3.13 5.47 -17.48
CA ALA A 142 2.58 6.78 -17.86
C ALA A 142 3.06 7.91 -16.94
N GLN A 143 3.14 7.67 -15.62
CA GLN A 143 3.72 8.62 -14.68
C GLN A 143 5.20 8.89 -14.97
N ARG A 144 5.97 7.85 -15.31
CA ARG A 144 7.38 7.99 -15.69
C ARG A 144 7.56 8.83 -16.95
N ASP A 145 6.78 8.56 -18.00
CA ASP A 145 6.81 9.34 -19.24
C ASP A 145 6.45 10.80 -18.97
N SER A 146 5.45 11.04 -18.11
CA SER A 146 5.07 12.38 -17.70
C SER A 146 6.16 13.12 -16.93
N ARG A 147 6.94 12.41 -16.09
CA ARG A 147 8.13 12.97 -15.40
C ARG A 147 9.23 13.33 -16.40
N ILE A 148 9.52 12.45 -17.37
CA ILE A 148 10.53 12.68 -18.42
C ILE A 148 10.18 13.91 -19.26
N GLN A 149 8.90 14.12 -19.54
CA GLN A 149 8.38 15.30 -20.25
C GLN A 149 8.37 16.58 -19.38
N GLY A 150 8.74 16.50 -18.11
CA GLY A 150 8.78 17.65 -17.20
C GLY A 150 7.40 18.19 -16.81
N ARG A 151 6.33 17.39 -16.88
CA ARG A 151 4.99 17.86 -16.52
C ARG A 151 4.90 18.06 -15.00
N PRO A 152 4.40 19.21 -14.52
CA PRO A 152 4.32 19.50 -13.09
C PRO A 152 3.30 18.62 -12.34
N ASN A 153 2.25 18.17 -13.02
CA ASN A 153 1.16 17.33 -12.51
C ASN A 153 1.29 15.87 -12.94
N TRP A 154 2.51 15.31 -12.93
CA TRP A 154 2.80 13.98 -13.50
C TRP A 154 2.06 12.81 -12.84
N ARG A 155 1.42 13.02 -11.67
CA ARG A 155 0.56 12.00 -11.04
C ARG A 155 -0.85 11.95 -11.61
N GLU A 156 -1.32 13.02 -12.25
CA GLU A 156 -2.65 13.05 -12.84
C GLU A 156 -2.68 12.18 -14.10
N LEU A 157 -3.32 11.03 -13.97
CA LEU A 157 -3.62 10.15 -15.08
C LEU A 157 -5.13 9.98 -15.19
N GLU A 158 -5.61 9.83 -16.42
CA GLU A 158 -6.99 9.45 -16.64
C GLU A 158 -7.26 8.12 -15.93
N LEU A 159 -8.42 8.00 -15.30
CA LEU A 159 -8.87 6.79 -14.60
C LEU A 159 -8.12 6.43 -13.29
N ASP A 160 -6.90 6.93 -13.07
CA ASP A 160 -6.14 6.69 -11.83
C ASP A 160 -6.64 7.55 -10.67
N GLY A 161 -7.23 6.93 -9.65
CA GLY A 161 -7.83 7.66 -8.52
C GLY A 161 -9.06 8.49 -8.89
N SER A 162 -9.66 8.20 -10.05
CA SER A 162 -10.83 8.89 -10.61
C SER A 162 -12.01 9.00 -9.64
N LYS A 163 -12.82 10.05 -9.84
CA LYS A 163 -14.05 10.33 -9.07
C LYS A 163 -15.15 9.31 -9.36
N GLU A 164 -15.11 8.68 -10.54
CA GLU A 164 -16.05 7.65 -10.95
C GLU A 164 -15.38 6.27 -10.88
N PRO A 165 -15.83 5.37 -9.99
CA PRO A 165 -15.27 4.03 -9.91
C PRO A 165 -15.66 3.25 -11.17
N ILE A 166 -14.72 3.18 -12.10
CA ILE A 166 -14.76 2.35 -13.30
C ILE A 166 -14.56 0.84 -13.01
N THR A 167 -14.32 0.49 -11.74
CA THR A 167 -14.15 -0.90 -11.31
C THR A 167 -15.50 -1.58 -11.14
N GLN A 168 -15.60 -2.84 -11.54
CA GLN A 168 -16.83 -3.64 -11.41
C GLN A 168 -17.05 -4.15 -9.98
N THR A 169 -15.96 -4.39 -9.26
CA THR A 169 -15.96 -4.89 -7.89
C THR A 169 -15.07 -4.05 -7.00
N VAL A 170 -15.36 -4.09 -5.70
CA VAL A 170 -14.55 -3.52 -4.64
C VAL A 170 -14.40 -4.55 -3.54
N HIS A 171 -13.20 -4.65 -2.96
CA HIS A 171 -13.05 -5.36 -1.70
C HIS A 171 -13.39 -4.40 -0.55
N VAL A 172 -14.12 -4.92 0.43
CA VAL A 172 -14.48 -4.22 1.66
C VAL A 172 -13.87 -4.99 2.80
N THR A 173 -12.93 -4.36 3.52
CA THR A 173 -12.38 -4.89 4.76
C THR A 173 -13.50 -4.98 5.80
N LEU A 174 -13.75 -6.19 6.32
CA LEU A 174 -14.73 -6.47 7.36
C LEU A 174 -14.07 -6.46 8.75
N SER A 175 -12.85 -6.99 8.84
CA SER A 175 -12.02 -6.95 10.03
C SER A 175 -10.54 -6.92 9.65
N MET A 176 -9.74 -6.27 10.48
CA MET A 176 -8.28 -6.24 10.40
C MET A 176 -7.71 -6.45 11.79
N SER A 177 -6.76 -7.38 11.92
CA SER A 177 -6.02 -7.64 13.16
C SER A 177 -4.54 -7.59 12.85
N THR A 178 -3.80 -6.75 13.56
CA THR A 178 -2.37 -6.53 13.32
C THR A 178 -1.59 -6.74 14.61
N GLU A 179 -0.59 -7.60 14.51
CA GLU A 179 0.36 -7.88 15.58
C GLU A 179 1.65 -7.10 15.32
N VAL A 180 1.85 -6.01 16.06
CA VAL A 180 3.11 -5.25 16.01
C VAL A 180 4.16 -6.01 16.82
N LYS A 181 5.18 -6.54 16.13
CA LYS A 181 6.29 -7.30 16.72
C LYS A 181 7.37 -6.39 17.27
N ARG A 182 7.55 -5.21 16.66
CA ARG A 182 8.59 -4.25 17.01
C ARG A 182 8.13 -2.83 16.73
N ASN A 183 8.45 -1.91 17.64
CA ASN A 183 8.26 -0.49 17.39
C ASN A 183 9.29 0.01 16.38
N LEU A 184 8.84 0.87 15.46
CA LEU A 184 9.75 1.65 14.64
C LEU A 184 10.51 2.65 15.53
N PRO A 185 11.71 3.12 15.11
CA PRO A 185 12.40 4.21 15.81
C PRO A 185 11.48 5.41 16.04
N ARG A 186 11.66 6.15 17.13
CA ARG A 186 10.80 7.30 17.47
C ARG A 186 10.69 8.35 16.36
N LYS A 187 11.78 8.56 15.60
CA LYS A 187 11.80 9.47 14.45
C LYS A 187 11.09 8.91 13.20
N GLY A 188 10.67 7.65 13.23
CA GLY A 188 10.12 6.90 12.12
C GLY A 188 11.18 6.43 11.11
N VAL A 189 10.73 5.67 10.12
CA VAL A 189 11.52 5.21 8.98
C VAL A 189 10.96 5.77 7.67
N ARG A 190 11.79 5.84 6.63
CA ARG A 190 11.31 6.25 5.30
C ARG A 190 10.66 5.09 4.59
N TRP A 191 11.32 3.93 4.61
CA TRP A 191 10.94 2.78 3.82
C TRP A 191 10.26 1.72 4.67
N LEU A 192 9.20 1.16 4.12
CA LEU A 192 8.62 -0.10 4.58
C LEU A 192 8.47 -1.03 3.38
N TYR A 193 8.67 -2.32 3.62
CA TYR A 193 8.36 -3.37 2.66
C TYR A 193 7.07 -4.06 3.07
N LEU A 194 6.19 -4.33 2.11
CA LEU A 194 4.97 -5.09 2.32
C LEU A 194 4.93 -6.28 1.38
N ARG A 195 4.48 -7.43 1.90
CA ARG A 195 4.08 -8.58 1.10
C ARG A 195 2.67 -8.99 1.47
N SER A 196 1.76 -8.94 0.50
CA SER A 196 0.36 -9.31 0.69
C SER A 196 0.06 -10.61 -0.03
N GLU A 197 -0.58 -11.54 0.68
CA GLU A 197 -0.98 -12.84 0.17
C GLU A 197 -2.45 -13.12 0.52
N VAL A 198 -3.15 -13.82 -0.37
CA VAL A 198 -4.53 -14.29 -0.14
C VAL A 198 -4.51 -15.80 -0.19
N LYS A 199 -5.00 -16.46 0.87
CA LYS A 199 -5.02 -17.93 0.91
C LYS A 199 -6.27 -18.50 0.26
N ARG A 200 -7.41 -17.80 0.33
CA ARG A 200 -8.70 -18.28 -0.19
C ARG A 200 -9.65 -17.14 -0.55
N ILE A 201 -10.32 -17.30 -1.68
CA ILE A 201 -11.49 -16.49 -2.09
C ILE A 201 -12.63 -17.45 -2.44
N VAL A 202 -13.71 -17.44 -1.67
CA VAL A 202 -14.91 -18.26 -1.94
C VAL A 202 -16.16 -17.45 -1.60
N ASP A 203 -17.12 -17.43 -2.52
CA ASP A 203 -18.37 -16.65 -2.40
C ASP A 203 -18.12 -15.17 -2.06
N GLY A 204 -17.10 -14.58 -2.68
CA GLY A 204 -16.66 -13.20 -2.44
C GLY A 204 -15.92 -12.99 -1.11
N ARG A 205 -15.94 -13.95 -0.18
CA ARG A 205 -15.21 -13.86 1.08
C ARG A 205 -13.74 -14.17 0.88
N MET A 206 -12.89 -13.30 1.40
CA MET A 206 -11.46 -13.32 1.17
C MET A 206 -10.71 -13.14 2.50
N ASP A 207 -9.69 -13.95 2.74
CA ASP A 207 -8.63 -13.62 3.70
C ASP A 207 -7.49 -12.89 3.01
N MET A 208 -6.77 -12.05 3.74
CA MET A 208 -5.51 -11.49 3.27
C MET A 208 -4.53 -11.38 4.42
N GLU A 209 -3.31 -11.84 4.22
CA GLU A 209 -2.20 -11.69 5.14
C GLU A 209 -1.22 -10.68 4.58
N ILE A 210 -0.71 -9.80 5.44
CA ILE A 210 0.26 -8.77 5.09
C ILE A 210 1.43 -8.85 6.05
N LEU A 211 2.61 -9.12 5.53
CA LEU A 211 3.87 -8.97 6.25
C LEU A 211 4.40 -7.55 6.02
N LEU A 212 4.82 -6.88 7.09
CA LEU A 212 5.41 -5.54 7.03
C LEU A 212 6.81 -5.58 7.64
N CYS A 213 7.81 -5.22 6.84
CA CYS A 213 9.20 -5.15 7.24
C CYS A 213 9.75 -3.71 7.12
N ASP A 214 10.83 -3.42 7.83
CA ASP A 214 11.59 -2.18 7.64
C ASP A 214 12.62 -2.29 6.49
N GLU A 215 13.41 -1.23 6.30
CA GLU A 215 14.48 -1.13 5.29
C GLU A 215 15.60 -2.16 5.43
N THR A 216 15.74 -2.77 6.62
CA THR A 216 16.70 -3.84 6.91
C THR A 216 16.10 -5.24 6.74
N MET A 217 14.86 -5.33 6.27
CA MET A 217 14.07 -6.56 6.14
C MET A 217 13.71 -7.22 7.47
N GLU A 218 13.80 -6.50 8.59
CA GLU A 218 13.32 -6.96 9.88
C GLU A 218 11.79 -6.94 9.92
N LEU A 219 11.17 -7.99 10.47
CA LEU A 219 9.71 -8.09 10.59
C LEU A 219 9.19 -7.15 11.68
N ILE A 220 8.37 -6.18 11.27
CA ILE A 220 7.80 -5.15 12.15
C ILE A 220 6.37 -5.51 12.56
N ALA A 221 5.56 -6.00 11.62
CA ALA A 221 4.18 -6.40 11.90
C ALA A 221 3.70 -7.51 10.97
N VAL A 222 2.72 -8.27 11.46
CA VAL A 222 1.91 -9.22 10.68
C VAL A 222 0.45 -8.80 10.81
N SER A 223 -0.25 -8.65 9.69
CA SER A 223 -1.68 -8.35 9.69
C SER A 223 -2.49 -9.41 8.97
N GLN A 224 -3.69 -9.67 9.48
CA GLN A 224 -4.69 -10.52 8.87
C GLN A 224 -5.99 -9.74 8.68
N HIS A 225 -6.49 -9.76 7.45
CA HIS A 225 -7.72 -9.12 7.05
C HIS A 225 -8.75 -10.18 6.69
N ALA A 226 -9.99 -9.98 7.11
CA ALA A 226 -11.14 -10.61 6.48
C ALA A 226 -11.85 -9.55 5.65
N ALA A 227 -12.14 -9.87 4.38
CA ALA A 227 -12.74 -8.95 3.43
C ALA A 227 -13.84 -9.63 2.61
N HIS A 228 -14.67 -8.79 1.99
CA HIS A 228 -15.71 -9.23 1.05
C HIS A 228 -15.57 -8.46 -0.26
N ILE A 229 -15.41 -9.19 -1.36
CA ILE A 229 -15.48 -8.67 -2.72
C ILE A 229 -16.96 -8.53 -3.09
N ILE A 230 -17.40 -7.29 -3.32
CA ILE A 230 -18.78 -6.97 -3.69
C ILE A 230 -18.81 -6.15 -4.98
N PRO A 231 -19.93 -6.13 -5.71
CA PRO A 231 -20.10 -5.22 -6.84
C PRO A 231 -19.97 -3.75 -6.40
N SER A 232 -19.26 -2.93 -7.17
CA SER A 232 -19.01 -1.52 -6.84
C SER A 232 -20.29 -0.71 -6.65
N ALA A 233 -21.31 -0.98 -7.47
CA ALA A 233 -22.62 -0.32 -7.40
C ALA A 233 -23.25 -0.43 -5.99
N GLN A 234 -23.15 -1.60 -5.35
CA GLN A 234 -23.72 -1.82 -4.02
C GLN A 234 -23.01 -1.02 -2.91
N LYS A 235 -21.72 -0.69 -3.09
CA LYS A 235 -20.99 0.18 -2.16
C LYS A 235 -21.42 1.63 -2.32
N LEU A 236 -21.63 2.08 -3.56
CA LEU A 236 -22.02 3.46 -3.89
C LEU A 236 -23.44 3.78 -3.40
N GLU A 237 -24.37 2.84 -3.50
CA GLU A 237 -25.75 3.01 -3.01
C GLU A 237 -25.81 3.28 -1.50
N LYS A 238 -24.94 2.64 -0.70
CA LYS A 238 -24.88 2.87 0.76
C LYS A 238 -24.25 4.22 1.13
N GLY A 239 -23.43 4.81 0.26
CA GLY A 239 -22.84 6.14 0.45
C GLY A 239 -23.76 7.30 0.04
N GLY A 240 -24.83 7.00 -0.71
CA GLY A 240 -25.81 7.97 -1.22
C GLY A 240 -27.00 8.23 -0.31
N GLY A 241 -26.88 7.93 0.99
CA GLY A 241 -27.85 8.42 1.98
C GLY A 241 -27.85 9.95 1.93
N LYS A 242 -28.93 10.53 1.38
CA LYS A 242 -29.14 11.97 1.29
C LYS A 242 -28.78 12.62 2.63
N ALA A 243 -27.68 13.37 2.65
CA ALA A 243 -27.47 14.39 3.66
C ALA A 243 -28.51 15.48 3.37
N ASN A 244 -29.69 15.35 3.98
CA ASN A 244 -30.58 16.49 4.14
C ASN A 244 -29.90 17.43 5.14
N ILE A 245 -29.27 18.48 4.60
CA ILE A 245 -29.02 19.74 5.32
C ILE A 245 -29.84 20.78 4.58
#